data_AF-A0A2E6YL74-F1
#
_entry.id   AF-A0A2E6YL74-F1
#
_cell.length_a   1.000
_cell.length_b   1.000
_cell.length_c   1.000
_cell.angle_alpha   90.00
_cell.angle_beta   90.00
_cell.angle_gamma   90.00
#
_symmetry.space_group_name_H-M   'P 1'
#
loop_
_entity.id
_entity.type
_entity.pdbx_description
1 polymer ?
#
loop_
_entity_poly.entity_id
_entity_poly.type
_entity_poly.pdbx_seq_one_letter_code
_entity_poly.pdbx_strand_id
1 'polypeptide(L)' 'MKLLNIVKEIFVSEKDYANRRVDDVISRLSLQTQTNFHDWSYIREESVYENTRNGMRVYPHEVSRTAA' A
#
# COMPACT_ATOMS: atom_id res chain seq x y z
N MET A 1 -20.49 -20.99 -2.80
CA MET A 1 -20.25 -19.60 -3.24
C MET A 1 -19.21 -18.82 -2.41
N LYS A 2 -18.40 -19.43 -1.52
CA LYS A 2 -17.36 -18.70 -0.75
C LYS A 2 -16.01 -18.57 -1.47
N LEU A 3 -15.56 -19.65 -2.12
CA LEU A 3 -14.24 -19.70 -2.77
C LEU A 3 -14.08 -18.66 -3.89
N LEU A 4 -15.12 -18.44 -4.70
CA LEU A 4 -15.07 -17.46 -5.79
C LEU A 4 -14.90 -16.02 -5.30
N ASN A 5 -15.46 -15.67 -4.13
CA ASN A 5 -15.30 -14.33 -3.56
C ASN A 5 -13.89 -14.13 -2.99
N ILE A 6 -13.32 -15.15 -2.32
CA ILE A 6 -11.93 -15.12 -1.84
C ILE A 6 -10.97 -14.96 -3.03
N VAL A 7 -11.18 -15.72 -4.11
CA VAL A 7 -10.36 -15.62 -5.32
C VAL A 7 -10.49 -14.24 -5.96
N LYS A 8 -11.70 -13.66 -6.01
CA LYS A 8 -11.90 -12.30 -6.52
C LYS A 8 -11.14 -11.25 -5.69
N GLU A 9 -11.11 -11.39 -4.37
CA GLU A 9 -10.37 -10.48 -3.50
C GLU A 9 -8.86 -10.51 -3.75
N ILE A 10 -8.30 -11.65 -4.15
CA ILE A 10 -6.88 -11.78 -4.54
C ILE A 10 -6.56 -10.99 -5.82
N PHE A 11 -7.53 -10.84 -6.73
CA PHE A 11 -7.33 -10.18 -8.03
C PHE A 11 -7.80 -8.73 -8.09
N VAL A 12 -8.42 -8.21 -7.03
CA VAL A 12 -8.76 -6.79 -6.94
C VAL A 12 -7.52 -6.05 -6.45
N SER A 13 -7.02 -5.09 -7.24
CA SER A 13 -5.96 -4.18 -6.77
C SER A 13 -6.37 -3.60 -5.42
N GLU A 14 -5.59 -3.88 -4.40
CA GLU A 14 -5.87 -3.40 -3.06
C GLU A 14 -5.86 -1.87 -3.05
N LYS A 15 -6.90 -1.29 -2.44
CA LYS A 15 -6.99 0.15 -2.27
C LYS A 15 -6.90 0.50 -0.79
N ASP A 16 -6.19 1.58 -0.49
CA ASP A 16 -6.21 2.16 0.85
C ASP A 16 -7.56 2.80 1.16
N TYR A 17 -7.76 3.24 2.41
CA TYR A 17 -9.02 3.89 2.82
C TYR A 17 -9.29 5.20 2.08
N ALA A 18 -8.26 5.81 1.47
CA ALA A 18 -8.36 6.98 0.62
C ALA A 18 -8.66 6.62 -0.85
N ASN A 19 -9.02 5.37 -1.14
CA ASN A 19 -9.37 4.83 -2.45
C ASN A 19 -8.23 4.90 -3.49
N ARG A 20 -6.97 4.90 -3.04
CA ARG A 20 -5.78 4.85 -3.90
C ARG A 20 -5.28 3.42 -3.99
N ARG A 21 -4.77 3.03 -5.16
CA ARG A 21 -4.15 1.71 -5.35
C ARG A 21 -2.88 1.62 -4.51
N VAL A 22 -2.79 0.61 -3.65
CA VAL A 22 -1.68 0.39 -2.73
C VAL A 22 -0.36 0.28 -3.48
N ASP A 23 -0.32 -0.47 -4.58
CA ASP A 23 0.88 -0.65 -5.41
C ASP A 23 1.42 0.68 -5.94
N ASP A 24 0.53 1.58 -6.38
CA ASP A 24 0.92 2.89 -6.91
C ASP A 24 1.50 3.79 -5.80
N VAL A 25 1.01 3.65 -4.57
CA VAL A 25 1.55 4.37 -3.41
C VAL A 25 2.88 3.79 -2.97
N ILE A 26 2.99 2.45 -2.86
CA ILE A 26 4.23 1.77 -2.53
C ILE A 26 5.33 2.08 -3.55
N SER A 27 5.02 2.08 -4.85
CA SER A 27 5.99 2.45 -5.89
C SER A 27 6.52 3.87 -5.74
N ARG A 28 5.68 4.81 -5.29
CA ARG A 28 6.13 6.19 -5.03
C ARG A 28 6.96 6.27 -3.75
N LEU A 29 6.52 5.60 -2.68
CA LEU A 29 7.24 5.55 -1.42
C LEU A 29 8.64 4.95 -1.59
N SER A 30 8.78 3.86 -2.37
CA SER A 30 10.06 3.24 -2.65
C SER A 30 11.02 4.17 -3.39
N LEU A 31 10.52 4.94 -4.37
CA LEU A 31 11.31 5.93 -5.10
C LEU A 31 11.71 7.11 -4.21
N GLN A 32 10.77 7.68 -3.46
CA GLN A 32 11.00 8.85 -2.61
C GLN A 32 11.98 8.57 -1.46
N THR A 33 11.97 7.33 -0.95
CA THR A 33 12.79 6.94 0.20
C THR A 33 14.02 6.12 -0.18
N GLN A 34 14.25 5.91 -1.49
CA GLN A 34 15.34 5.09 -2.01
C GLN A 34 15.38 3.68 -1.38
N THR A 35 14.22 3.07 -1.21
CA THR A 35 14.04 1.71 -0.66
C THR A 35 13.51 0.75 -1.72
N ASN A 36 13.54 -0.57 -1.43
CA ASN A 36 13.00 -1.54 -2.37
C ASN A 36 11.47 -1.54 -2.31
N PHE A 37 10.81 -1.60 -3.47
CA PHE A 37 9.34 -1.76 -3.58
C PHE A 37 8.82 -2.93 -2.73
N HIS A 38 9.52 -4.07 -2.75
CA HIS A 38 9.12 -5.29 -2.04
C HIS A 38 9.35 -5.23 -0.52
N ASP A 39 10.03 -4.20 -0.02
CA ASP A 39 10.17 -4.00 1.43
C ASP A 39 8.88 -3.41 2.04
N TRP A 40 7.98 -2.86 1.22
CA TRP A 40 6.79 -2.16 1.69
C TRP A 40 5.54 -3.04 1.69
N SER A 41 4.66 -2.77 2.64
CA SER A 41 3.35 -3.40 2.74
C SER A 41 2.33 -2.41 3.28
N TYR A 42 1.07 -2.55 2.89
CA TYR A 42 -0.03 -1.80 3.48
C TYR A 42 -0.73 -2.67 4.53
N ILE A 43 -0.72 -2.22 5.78
CA ILE A 43 -1.41 -2.89 6.89
C ILE A 43 -2.78 -2.25 7.02
N ARG A 44 -3.82 -3.01 6.65
CA ARG A 44 -5.18 -2.49 6.53
C ARG A 44 -5.79 -2.14 7.90
N GLU A 45 -5.53 -2.96 8.90
CA GLU A 45 -6.02 -2.83 10.27
C GLU A 45 -5.57 -1.52 10.91
N GLU A 46 -4.35 -1.09 10.61
CA GLU A 46 -3.74 0.13 11.13
C GLU A 46 -3.80 1.29 10.14
N SER A 47 -4.27 1.03 8.92
CA SER A 47 -4.29 1.99 7.82
C SER A 47 -2.94 2.68 7.63
N VAL A 48 -1.88 1.89 7.48
CA VAL A 48 -0.49 2.39 7.40
C VAL A 48 0.31 1.64 6.34
N TYR A 49 1.20 2.36 5.66
CA TYR A 49 2.24 1.76 4.84
C TYR A 49 3.48 1.55 5.72
N GLU A 50 3.95 0.31 5.81
CA GLU A 50 5.15 -0.04 6.58
C GLU A 50 6.24 -0.58 5.67
N ASN A 51 7.46 -0.12 5.86
CA ASN A 51 8.65 -0.73 5.31
C ASN A 51 9.19 -1.77 6.30
N THR A 52 9.02 -3.04 5.96
CA THR A 52 9.37 -4.20 6.80
C THR A 52 10.87 -4.35 7.05
N ARG A 53 11.72 -3.72 6.22
CA ARG A 53 13.18 -3.79 6.37
C ARG A 53 13.72 -2.80 7.40
N ASN A 54 13.15 -1.60 7.48
CA ASN A 54 13.67 -0.53 8.34
C ASN A 54 12.67 0.01 9.38
N GLY A 55 11.44 -0.51 9.40
CA GLY A 55 10.38 -0.12 10.34
C GLY A 55 9.76 1.26 10.06
N MET A 56 10.03 1.86 8.91
CA MET A 56 9.46 3.16 8.55
C MET A 56 7.96 3.01 8.28
N ARG A 57 7.17 3.94 8.83
CA ARG A 57 5.71 3.95 8.72
C ARG A 57 5.25 5.26 8.10
N VAL A 58 4.36 5.18 7.12
CA VAL A 58 3.75 6.33 6.45
C VAL A 58 2.25 6.13 6.42
N TYR A 59 1.49 7.08 6.93
CA TYR A 59 0.04 7.03 6.95
C TYR A 59 -0.54 7.58 5.64
N PRO A 60 -1.67 7.03 5.16
CA PRO A 60 -2.30 7.47 3.92
C PRO A 60 -2.56 8.99 3.83
N HIS A 61 -2.85 9.67 4.93
CA HIS A 61 -3.08 11.13 4.94
C HIS A 61 -1.79 11.95 4.78
N GLU A 62 -0.62 11.36 5.00
CA GLU A 62 0.70 12.00 4.80
C GLU A 62 1.15 11.89 3.34
N VAL A 63 0.61 10.92 2.60
CA VAL A 63 0.89 10.73 1.18
C VAL A 63 0.15 11.81 0.38
N SER A 64 0.88 12.79 -0.14
CA SER A 64 0.33 13.86 -0.98
C SER A 64 -0.44 13.30 -2.18
N ARG A 65 -1.62 13.88 -2.46
CA ARG A 65 -2.44 13.54 -3.65
C ARG A 65 -1.79 13.98 -4.96
N THR A 66 -0.84 14.91 -4.92
CA THR A 66 -0.34 15.68 -6.06
C THR A 66 1.09 15.34 -6.47
N ALA A 67 1.74 14.36 -5.85
CA ALA A 67 3.03 13.87 -6.33
C ALA A 67 2.81 12.92 -7.53
N ALA A 68 2.62 13.53 -8.69
CA ALA A 68 2.64 12.92 -10.02
C ALA A 68 3.78 13.57 -10.82
#